data_AF-A0A9E6A748-F1
#
_entry.id   AF-A0A9E6A748-F1
#
_cell.length_a   1.000
_cell.length_b   1.000
_cell.length_c   1.000
_cell.angle_alpha   90.00
_cell.angle_beta   90.00
_cell.angle_gamma   90.00
#
_symmetry.space_group_name_H-M   'P 1'
#
loop_
_entity.id
_entity.type
_entity.pdbx_description
1 polymer ?
#
loop_
_entity_poly.entity_id
_entity_poly.type
_entity_poly.pdbx_seq_one_letter_code
_entity_poly.pdbx_strand_id
1 'polypeptide(L)'
;MDDRTSEIYEKLKQEIHTIHVKWILYKQIFSPIAENIELLNRHGSNIFHMLQTQTINEIILNFSKLTDRQKQGNFENLCLSQLTVYASDNTEIDIAQGLKLRFTYLKGACKNFRTARNKLVAHADLSHSLGVAKEPCPGISFEDIEGALNLLRDYINYFEFHYVGTKTVYNMPTISLASDGNKLLKALKNADNFEKLNV
;
A
#
# COMPACT_ATOMS: atom_id res chain seq x y z
N MET A 1 1.50 -12.78 -23.74
CA MET A 1 2.61 -11.97 -23.18
C MET A 1 3.92 -12.58 -23.59
N ASP A 2 4.92 -11.74 -23.89
CA ASP A 2 6.32 -12.16 -23.96
C ASP A 2 6.88 -12.47 -22.56
N ASP A 3 8.04 -13.13 -22.50
CA ASP A 3 8.65 -13.59 -21.25
C ASP A 3 8.97 -12.42 -20.30
N ARG A 4 9.54 -11.32 -20.83
CA ARG A 4 9.92 -10.16 -20.03
C ARG A 4 8.71 -9.48 -19.41
N THR A 5 7.64 -9.29 -20.18
CA THR A 5 6.39 -8.71 -19.69
C THR A 5 5.75 -9.61 -18.63
N SER A 6 5.81 -10.93 -18.83
CA SER A 6 5.31 -11.90 -17.85
C SER A 6 6.05 -11.78 -16.51
N GLU A 7 7.39 -11.66 -16.54
CA GLU A 7 8.19 -11.43 -15.33
C GLU A 7 7.86 -10.09 -14.63
N ILE A 8 7.70 -9.01 -15.40
CA ILE A 8 7.30 -7.69 -14.87
C ILE A 8 5.94 -7.79 -14.19
N TYR A 9 4.97 -8.42 -14.86
CA TYR A 9 3.62 -8.61 -14.33
C TYR A 9 3.65 -9.41 -13.02
N GLU A 10 4.36 -10.53 -12.96
CA GLU A 10 4.45 -11.34 -11.73
C GLU A 10 5.09 -10.57 -10.58
N LYS A 11 6.11 -9.75 -10.86
CA LYS A 11 6.73 -8.88 -9.84
C LYS A 11 5.78 -7.79 -9.37
N LEU A 12 5.06 -7.14 -10.27
CA LEU A 12 4.02 -6.17 -9.90
C LEU A 12 2.92 -6.82 -9.06
N LYS A 13 2.48 -8.02 -9.42
CA LYS A 13 1.48 -8.80 -8.68
C LYS A 13 1.93 -9.09 -7.25
N GLN A 14 3.19 -9.47 -7.05
CA GLN A 14 3.77 -9.69 -5.72
C GLN A 14 3.79 -8.41 -4.88
N GLU A 15 4.16 -7.27 -5.47
CA GLU A 15 4.14 -5.96 -4.80
C GLU A 15 2.71 -5.57 -4.40
N ILE A 16 1.76 -5.68 -5.33
CA ILE A 16 0.35 -5.37 -5.08
C ILE A 16 -0.21 -6.25 -3.96
N HIS A 17 0.07 -7.56 -3.98
CA HIS A 17 -0.34 -8.48 -2.93
C HIS A 17 0.24 -8.06 -1.57
N THR A 18 1.53 -7.72 -1.54
CA THR A 18 2.23 -7.29 -0.32
C THR A 18 1.60 -6.04 0.30
N ILE A 19 1.24 -5.05 -0.53
CA ILE A 19 0.55 -3.84 -0.05
C ILE A 19 -0.79 -4.21 0.59
N HIS A 20 -1.59 -5.08 -0.05
CA HIS A 20 -2.89 -5.49 0.48
C HIS A 20 -2.78 -6.27 1.79
N VAL A 21 -1.80 -7.18 1.92
CA VAL A 21 -1.52 -7.89 3.17
C VAL A 21 -1.17 -6.92 4.29
N LYS A 22 -0.23 -6.01 4.04
CA LYS A 22 0.19 -4.98 5.03
C LYS A 22 -0.98 -4.11 5.45
N TRP A 23 -1.80 -3.69 4.50
CA TRP A 23 -2.96 -2.88 4.79
C TRP A 23 -4.00 -3.61 5.64
N ILE A 24 -4.26 -4.89 5.36
CA ILE A 24 -5.19 -5.67 6.20
C ILE A 24 -4.65 -5.85 7.61
N LEU A 25 -3.37 -6.21 7.76
CA LEU A 25 -2.75 -6.32 9.09
C LEU A 25 -2.80 -4.98 9.83
N TYR A 26 -2.54 -3.87 9.14
CA TYR A 26 -2.67 -2.52 9.68
C TYR A 26 -4.09 -2.28 10.20
N LYS A 27 -5.11 -2.55 9.39
CA LYS A 27 -6.51 -2.39 9.79
C LYS A 27 -6.89 -3.27 10.98
N GLN A 28 -6.42 -4.51 11.01
CA GLN A 28 -6.70 -5.43 12.12
C GLN A 28 -6.12 -4.91 13.43
N ILE A 29 -4.88 -4.42 13.42
CA ILE A 29 -4.17 -3.99 14.63
C ILE A 29 -4.59 -2.58 15.06
N PHE A 30 -4.62 -1.63 14.13
CA PHE A 30 -4.74 -0.19 14.39
C PHE A 30 -6.13 0.40 14.09
N SER A 31 -7.16 -0.45 13.97
CA SER A 31 -8.54 0.03 13.89
C SER A 31 -8.84 0.97 15.07
N PRO A 32 -9.57 2.09 14.87
CA PRO A 32 -9.83 3.11 15.90
C PRO A 32 -10.89 2.65 16.93
N ILE A 33 -10.72 1.45 17.47
CA ILE A 33 -11.54 0.91 18.56
C ILE A 33 -10.84 1.30 19.87
N ALA A 34 -11.53 2.06 20.72
CA ALA A 34 -10.95 2.59 21.96
C ALA A 34 -10.27 1.51 22.82
N GLU A 35 -10.91 0.35 22.97
CA GLU A 35 -10.36 -0.80 23.69
C GLU A 35 -9.02 -1.29 23.11
N ASN A 36 -8.90 -1.35 21.79
CA ASN A 36 -7.65 -1.78 21.14
C ASN A 36 -6.56 -0.72 21.31
N ILE A 37 -6.89 0.57 21.17
CA ILE A 37 -5.92 1.66 21.36
C ILE A 37 -5.34 1.62 22.78
N GLU A 38 -6.19 1.47 23.80
CA GLU A 38 -5.75 1.37 25.19
C GLU A 38 -4.87 0.14 25.43
N LEU A 39 -5.28 -1.01 24.88
CA LEU A 39 -4.53 -2.26 24.97
C LEU A 39 -3.12 -2.12 24.36
N LEU A 40 -3.02 -1.56 23.15
CA LEU A 40 -1.72 -1.35 22.50
C LEU A 40 -0.85 -0.37 23.29
N ASN A 41 -1.43 0.72 23.80
CA ASN A 41 -0.68 1.71 24.58
C ASN A 41 -0.13 1.13 25.89
N ARG A 42 -0.90 0.26 26.57
CA ARG A 42 -0.48 -0.38 27.82
C ARG A 42 0.63 -1.42 27.60
N HIS A 43 0.52 -2.22 26.55
CA HIS A 43 1.38 -3.39 26.35
C HIS A 43 2.60 -3.14 25.45
N GLY A 44 2.74 -1.95 24.87
CA GLY A 44 3.90 -1.63 24.04
C GLY A 44 3.77 -0.39 23.18
N SER A 45 3.31 0.73 23.76
CA SER A 45 3.05 2.00 23.04
C SER A 45 4.15 2.37 22.02
N ASN A 46 5.43 2.37 22.43
CA ASN A 46 6.55 2.71 21.56
C ASN A 46 6.72 1.73 20.39
N ILE A 47 6.54 0.43 20.64
CA ILE A 47 6.65 -0.61 19.60
C ILE A 47 5.51 -0.46 18.60
N PHE A 48 4.27 -0.32 19.07
CA PHE A 48 3.10 -0.17 18.21
C PHE A 48 3.12 1.14 17.42
N HIS A 49 3.58 2.24 18.02
CA HIS A 49 3.78 3.49 17.32
C HIS A 49 4.82 3.37 16.19
N MET A 50 5.94 2.71 16.46
CA MET A 50 6.97 2.43 15.44
C MET A 50 6.41 1.58 14.30
N LEU A 51 5.72 0.47 14.62
CA LEU A 51 5.09 -0.41 13.63
C LEU A 51 4.05 0.32 12.78
N GLN A 52 3.20 1.13 13.40
CA GLN A 52 2.18 1.92 12.72
C GLN A 52 2.82 2.88 11.71
N THR A 53 3.85 3.61 12.16
CA THR A 53 4.56 4.60 11.33
C THR A 53 5.30 3.94 10.18
N GLN A 54 6.05 2.86 10.45
CA GLN A 54 6.79 2.13 9.42
C GLN A 54 5.86 1.53 8.35
N THR A 55 4.73 0.96 8.77
CA THR A 55 3.76 0.36 7.84
C THR A 55 3.18 1.41 6.89
N ILE A 56 2.77 2.58 7.42
CA ILE A 56 2.25 3.67 6.58
C ILE A 56 3.32 4.21 5.64
N ASN A 57 4.54 4.45 6.14
CA ASN A 57 5.65 4.91 5.31
C ASN A 57 5.95 3.95 4.16
N GLU A 58 5.88 2.65 4.41
CA GLU A 58 6.11 1.65 3.38
C GLU A 58 4.99 1.61 2.34
N ILE A 59 3.73 1.71 2.76
CA ILE A 59 2.58 1.85 1.84
C ILE A 59 2.76 3.09 0.96
N ILE A 60 3.19 4.21 1.54
CA ILE A 60 3.50 5.45 0.82
C ILE A 60 4.57 5.24 -0.24
N LEU A 61 5.67 4.58 0.12
CA LEU A 61 6.76 4.28 -0.79
C LEU A 61 6.30 3.38 -1.94
N ASN A 62 5.53 2.34 -1.64
CA ASN A 62 5.08 1.39 -2.65
C ASN A 62 4.13 2.02 -3.67
N PHE A 63 3.15 2.80 -3.23
CA PHE A 63 2.29 3.56 -4.16
C PHE A 63 3.07 4.58 -4.99
N SER A 64 4.07 5.24 -4.38
CA SER A 64 4.92 6.18 -5.11
C SER A 64 5.70 5.46 -6.22
N LYS A 65 6.36 4.33 -5.90
CA LYS A 65 7.12 3.51 -6.87
C LYS A 65 6.24 2.98 -8.01
N LEU A 66 5.10 2.38 -7.68
CA LEU A 66 4.19 1.78 -8.67
C LEU A 66 3.61 2.79 -9.65
N THR A 67 3.55 4.07 -9.27
CA THR A 67 2.97 5.16 -10.08
C THR A 67 4.00 6.18 -10.58
N ASP A 68 5.28 5.92 -10.35
CA ASP A 68 6.38 6.72 -10.88
C ASP A 68 6.61 6.46 -12.37
N ARG A 69 7.56 7.18 -12.97
CA ARG A 69 7.91 7.01 -14.38
C ARG A 69 8.69 5.70 -14.55
N GLN A 70 8.42 4.99 -15.65
CA GLN A 70 9.13 3.76 -16.04
C GLN A 70 10.64 3.94 -16.19
N LYS A 71 11.10 5.13 -16.60
CA LYS A 71 12.53 5.43 -16.77
C LYS A 71 12.94 6.69 -16.01
N GLN A 72 14.09 6.61 -15.36
CA GLN A 72 14.80 7.75 -14.79
C GLN A 72 16.27 7.66 -15.19
N GLY A 73 16.69 8.51 -16.13
CA GLY A 73 18.00 8.38 -16.77
C GLY A 73 18.12 7.03 -17.47
N ASN A 74 19.16 6.27 -17.12
CA ASN A 74 19.43 4.95 -17.69
C ASN A 74 18.76 3.79 -16.93
N PHE A 75 18.05 4.07 -15.83
CA PHE A 75 17.44 3.04 -15.00
C PHE A 75 15.96 2.85 -15.34
N GLU A 76 15.55 1.59 -15.43
CA GLU A 76 14.15 1.19 -15.54
C GLU A 76 13.59 0.87 -14.16
N ASN A 77 12.42 1.44 -13.87
CA ASN A 77 11.68 1.19 -12.64
C ASN A 77 10.60 0.14 -12.88
N LEU A 78 10.41 -0.74 -11.89
CA LEU A 78 9.23 -1.60 -11.83
C LEU A 78 8.00 -0.73 -11.52
N CYS A 79 7.17 -0.47 -12.52
CA CYS A 79 6.00 0.39 -12.40
C CYS A 79 4.84 -0.10 -13.28
N LEU A 80 3.62 0.26 -12.89
CA LEU A 80 2.42 -0.21 -13.58
C LEU A 80 2.37 0.25 -15.04
N SER A 81 2.90 1.43 -15.39
CA SER A 81 2.83 1.93 -16.76
C SER A 81 3.52 1.03 -17.78
N GLN A 82 4.41 0.12 -17.36
CA GLN A 82 5.00 -0.91 -18.22
C GLN A 82 3.94 -1.81 -18.86
N LEU A 83 2.86 -2.14 -18.14
CA LEU A 83 1.76 -2.95 -18.67
C LEU A 83 0.93 -2.19 -19.72
N THR A 84 0.77 -0.88 -19.54
CA THR A 84 0.14 0.00 -20.54
C THR A 84 0.98 0.13 -21.81
N VAL A 85 2.31 0.22 -21.65
CA VAL A 85 3.25 0.25 -22.79
C VAL A 85 3.18 -1.06 -23.56
N TYR A 86 3.18 -2.20 -22.85
CA TYR A 86 3.03 -3.51 -23.48
C TYR A 86 1.77 -3.60 -24.37
N ALA A 87 0.60 -3.21 -23.85
CA ALA A 87 -0.64 -3.21 -24.65
C ALA A 87 -0.56 -2.29 -25.87
N SER A 88 0.14 -1.14 -25.74
CA SER A 88 0.34 -0.19 -26.84
C SER A 88 1.27 -0.78 -27.92
N ASP A 89 2.36 -1.42 -27.52
CA ASP A 89 3.35 -2.02 -28.42
C ASP A 89 2.78 -3.23 -29.18
N ASN A 90 1.81 -3.93 -28.60
CA ASN A 90 1.06 -5.02 -29.26
C ASN A 90 -0.11 -4.52 -30.11
N THR A 91 -0.23 -3.20 -30.32
CA THR A 91 -1.29 -2.56 -31.13
C THR A 91 -2.72 -2.78 -30.61
N GLU A 92 -2.87 -3.09 -29.32
CA GLU A 92 -4.17 -3.33 -28.67
C GLU A 92 -4.76 -2.01 -28.15
N ILE A 93 -5.23 -1.18 -29.08
CA ILE A 93 -5.60 0.23 -28.83
C ILE A 93 -6.62 0.37 -27.68
N ASP A 94 -7.70 -0.43 -27.70
CA ASP A 94 -8.77 -0.33 -26.70
C ASP A 94 -8.28 -0.70 -25.29
N ILE A 95 -7.43 -1.73 -25.20
CA ILE A 95 -6.83 -2.19 -23.95
C ILE A 95 -5.84 -1.16 -23.42
N ALA A 96 -4.98 -0.63 -24.30
CA ALA A 96 -4.03 0.42 -23.95
C ALA A 96 -4.74 1.69 -23.44
N GLN A 97 -5.82 2.11 -24.08
CA GLN A 97 -6.62 3.26 -23.63
C GLN A 97 -7.30 2.99 -22.29
N GLY A 98 -7.90 1.81 -22.12
CA GLY A 98 -8.53 1.39 -20.86
C GLY A 98 -7.55 1.36 -19.68
N LEU A 99 -6.33 0.87 -19.91
CA LEU A 99 -5.25 0.89 -18.92
C LEU A 99 -4.76 2.31 -18.63
N LYS A 100 -4.56 3.13 -19.66
CA LYS A 100 -4.08 4.51 -19.52
C LYS A 100 -5.06 5.37 -18.71
N LEU A 101 -6.36 5.21 -18.93
CA LEU A 101 -7.40 5.90 -18.18
C LEU A 101 -7.32 5.55 -16.69
N ARG A 102 -7.32 4.25 -16.36
CA ARG A 102 -7.20 3.75 -14.99
C ARG A 102 -5.92 4.19 -14.30
N PHE A 103 -4.79 4.12 -15.01
CA PHE A 103 -3.51 4.59 -14.51
C PHE A 103 -3.52 6.10 -14.23
N THR A 104 -4.22 6.89 -15.04
CA THR A 104 -4.35 8.34 -14.80
C THR A 104 -5.08 8.63 -13.50
N TYR A 105 -6.21 7.94 -13.24
CA TYR A 105 -6.93 8.09 -11.97
C TYR A 105 -6.10 7.64 -10.77
N LEU A 106 -5.48 6.45 -10.86
CA LEU A 106 -4.60 5.94 -9.81
C LEU A 106 -3.45 6.92 -9.53
N LYS A 107 -2.79 7.41 -10.57
CA LYS A 107 -1.69 8.38 -10.44
C LYS A 107 -2.17 9.68 -9.80
N GLY A 108 -3.39 10.13 -10.10
CA GLY A 108 -4.03 11.28 -9.46
C GLY A 108 -4.20 11.07 -7.95
N ALA A 109 -4.80 9.95 -7.55
CA ALA A 109 -4.96 9.58 -6.13
C ALA A 109 -3.61 9.46 -5.40
N CYS A 110 -2.58 8.94 -6.08
CA CYS A 110 -1.23 8.81 -5.52
C CYS A 110 -0.42 10.14 -5.46
N LYS A 111 -1.01 11.30 -5.79
CA LYS A 111 -0.32 12.59 -5.72
C LYS A 111 0.14 12.90 -4.29
N ASN A 112 -0.74 12.71 -3.31
CA ASN A 112 -0.42 12.97 -1.90
C ASN A 112 0.64 12.00 -1.38
N PHE A 113 0.64 10.75 -1.83
CA PHE A 113 1.63 9.74 -1.48
C PHE A 113 3.04 10.16 -1.92
N ARG A 114 3.19 10.65 -3.16
CA ARG A 114 4.49 11.16 -3.64
C ARG A 114 4.96 12.40 -2.87
N THR A 115 4.03 13.30 -2.52
CA THR A 115 4.33 14.46 -1.67
C THR A 115 4.79 14.02 -0.28
N ALA A 116 4.07 13.08 0.35
CA ALA A 116 4.40 12.53 1.66
C ALA A 116 5.74 11.79 1.63
N ARG A 117 6.03 11.02 0.59
CA ARG A 117 7.36 10.40 0.39
C ARG A 117 8.46 11.45 0.44
N ASN A 118 8.34 12.49 -0.38
CA ASN A 118 9.38 13.51 -0.51
C ASN A 118 9.57 14.28 0.81
N LYS A 119 8.49 14.60 1.52
CA LYS A 119 8.54 15.40 2.76
C LYS A 119 8.89 14.60 4.00
N LEU A 120 8.36 13.38 4.15
CA LEU A 120 8.39 12.62 5.41
C LEU A 120 9.30 11.39 5.38
N VAL A 121 9.37 10.69 4.25
CA VAL A 121 9.92 9.32 4.24
C VAL A 121 11.33 9.25 3.64
N ALA A 122 11.58 9.96 2.54
CA ALA A 122 12.81 9.78 1.75
C ALA A 122 13.82 10.93 1.88
N HIS A 123 13.36 12.17 2.01
CA HIS A 123 14.25 13.34 2.02
C HIS A 123 14.10 14.23 3.26
N ALA A 124 13.28 13.80 4.24
CA ALA A 124 13.05 14.46 5.53
C ALA A 124 13.24 15.98 5.45
N ASP A 125 12.32 16.65 4.75
CA ASP A 125 12.43 18.08 4.45
C ASP A 125 12.84 18.85 5.71
N LEU A 126 13.95 19.59 5.65
CA LEU A 126 14.58 20.18 6.83
C LEU A 126 13.59 21.04 7.63
N SER A 127 12.70 21.75 6.95
CA SER A 127 11.69 22.60 7.60
C SER A 127 10.63 21.78 8.35
N HIS A 128 10.25 20.62 7.83
CA HIS A 128 9.34 19.70 8.52
C HIS A 128 10.06 18.96 9.65
N SER A 129 11.30 18.54 9.45
CA SER A 129 12.15 17.88 10.45
C SER A 129 12.45 18.79 11.66
N LEU A 130 12.54 20.10 11.42
CA LEU A 130 12.74 21.12 12.47
C LEU A 130 11.43 21.68 13.05
N GLY A 131 10.25 21.25 12.57
CA GLY A 131 8.95 21.72 13.05
C GLY A 131 8.61 23.17 12.71
N VAL A 132 9.29 23.77 11.71
CA VAL A 132 9.13 25.17 11.29
C VAL A 132 8.34 25.35 9.99
N ALA A 133 7.85 24.25 9.41
CA ALA A 133 7.03 24.28 8.21
C ALA A 133 5.71 25.03 8.46
N LYS A 134 5.40 26.02 7.61
CA LYS A 134 4.17 26.83 7.69
C LYS A 134 2.89 26.02 7.46
N GLU A 135 2.99 24.93 6.73
CA GLU A 135 1.88 24.01 6.47
C GLU A 135 2.23 22.63 7.02
N PRO A 136 1.34 21.99 7.81
CA PRO A 136 1.54 20.61 8.22
C PRO A 136 1.66 19.73 6.97
N CYS A 137 2.55 18.74 7.00
CA CYS A 137 2.65 17.79 5.89
C CYS A 137 1.28 17.13 5.70
N PRO A 138 0.76 16.99 4.47
CA PRO A 138 -0.46 16.24 4.26
C PRO A 138 -0.27 14.84 4.82
N GLY A 139 -0.98 14.53 5.90
CA GLY A 139 -1.11 13.18 6.39
C GLY A 139 -1.83 12.36 5.33
N ILE A 140 -1.44 11.10 5.18
CA ILE A 140 -2.18 10.14 4.36
C ILE A 140 -3.28 9.56 5.25
N SER A 141 -4.54 9.83 4.88
CA SER A 141 -5.70 9.31 5.59
C SER A 141 -5.97 7.84 5.25
N PHE A 142 -6.84 7.22 6.03
CA PHE A 142 -7.34 5.87 5.73
C PHE A 142 -8.07 5.83 4.39
N GLU A 143 -8.87 6.87 4.11
CA GLU A 143 -9.64 7.05 2.89
C GLU A 143 -8.73 7.20 1.67
N ASP A 144 -7.60 7.91 1.81
CA ASP A 144 -6.60 8.01 0.74
C ASP A 144 -6.04 6.64 0.37
N ILE A 145 -5.71 5.80 1.36
CA ILE A 145 -5.15 4.46 1.14
C ILE A 145 -6.18 3.53 0.51
N GLU A 146 -7.40 3.45 1.05
CA GLU A 146 -8.46 2.62 0.47
C GLU A 146 -8.84 3.07 -0.94
N GLY A 147 -8.92 4.39 -1.17
CA GLY A 147 -9.17 4.97 -2.49
C GLY A 147 -8.10 4.57 -3.51
N ALA A 148 -6.82 4.69 -3.14
CA ALA A 148 -5.70 4.28 -3.98
C ALA A 148 -5.67 2.76 -4.22
N LEU A 149 -5.97 1.94 -3.21
CA LEU A 149 -6.07 0.48 -3.36
C LEU A 149 -7.20 0.08 -4.30
N ASN A 150 -8.38 0.73 -4.21
CA ASN A 150 -9.49 0.46 -5.12
C ASN A 150 -9.10 0.71 -6.58
N LEU A 151 -8.44 1.84 -6.86
CA LEU A 151 -7.96 2.18 -8.20
C LEU A 151 -6.83 1.23 -8.67
N LEU A 152 -5.96 0.79 -7.76
CA LEU A 152 -4.92 -0.19 -8.04
C LEU A 152 -5.53 -1.54 -8.45
N ARG A 153 -6.54 -2.00 -7.71
CA ARG A 153 -7.29 -3.22 -8.00
C ARG A 153 -7.98 -3.15 -9.36
N ASP A 154 -8.61 -2.03 -9.68
CA ASP A 154 -9.26 -1.84 -10.98
C ASP A 154 -8.24 -1.88 -12.13
N TYR A 155 -7.10 -1.21 -11.97
CA TYR A 155 -6.02 -1.24 -12.96
C TYR A 155 -5.51 -2.66 -13.23
N ILE A 156 -5.09 -3.38 -12.19
CA ILE A 156 -4.47 -4.69 -12.37
C ILE A 156 -5.49 -5.75 -12.82
N ASN A 157 -6.73 -5.72 -12.31
CA ASN A 157 -7.75 -6.68 -12.74
C ASN A 157 -8.22 -6.44 -14.18
N TYR A 158 -8.13 -5.21 -14.69
CA TYR A 158 -8.39 -4.92 -16.09
C TYR A 158 -7.32 -5.58 -16.98
N PHE A 159 -6.05 -5.52 -16.57
CA PHE A 159 -4.96 -6.23 -17.25
C PHE A 159 -5.10 -7.76 -17.15
N GLU A 160 -5.29 -8.29 -15.94
CA GLU A 160 -5.40 -9.74 -15.69
C GLU A 160 -6.56 -10.36 -16.46
N PHE A 161 -7.72 -9.70 -16.49
CA PHE A 161 -8.88 -10.24 -17.18
C PHE A 161 -8.62 -10.43 -18.68
N HIS A 162 -7.88 -9.51 -19.29
CA HIS A 162 -7.55 -9.56 -20.71
C HIS A 162 -6.43 -10.56 -21.03
N TYR A 163 -5.31 -10.49 -20.31
CA TYR A 163 -4.10 -11.26 -20.64
C TYR A 163 -3.98 -12.62 -19.94
N VAL A 164 -4.66 -12.80 -18.81
CA VAL A 164 -4.62 -14.01 -17.98
C VAL A 164 -5.98 -14.73 -17.98
N GLY A 165 -7.06 -14.04 -18.36
CA GLY A 165 -8.41 -14.60 -18.39
C GLY A 165 -9.08 -14.72 -17.02
N THR A 166 -8.48 -14.14 -15.97
CA THR A 166 -8.99 -14.22 -14.59
C THR A 166 -8.89 -12.86 -13.88
N LYS A 167 -9.53 -12.74 -12.73
CA LYS A 167 -9.39 -11.59 -11.83
C LYS A 167 -8.99 -12.08 -10.46
N THR A 168 -8.11 -11.34 -9.80
CA THR A 168 -7.67 -11.64 -8.44
C THR A 168 -8.44 -10.78 -7.43
N VAL A 169 -8.93 -11.41 -6.37
CA VAL A 169 -9.62 -10.75 -5.26
C VAL A 169 -8.60 -10.18 -4.26
N TYR A 170 -7.90 -9.12 -4.67
CA TYR A 170 -6.80 -8.53 -3.89
C TYR A 170 -7.23 -7.96 -2.52
N ASN A 171 -8.50 -7.59 -2.34
CA ASN A 171 -9.02 -7.12 -1.06
C ASN A 171 -9.26 -8.23 -0.02
N MET A 172 -9.05 -9.50 -0.40
CA MET A 172 -9.10 -10.67 0.46
C MET A 172 -7.83 -11.53 0.28
N PRO A 173 -6.64 -11.00 0.58
CA PRO A 173 -5.41 -11.78 0.54
C PRO A 173 -5.48 -12.91 1.56
N THR A 174 -5.00 -14.09 1.17
CA THR A 174 -4.90 -15.24 2.05
C THR A 174 -3.80 -15.01 3.08
N ILE A 175 -4.18 -14.75 4.32
CA ILE A 175 -3.28 -14.63 5.48
C ILE A 175 -3.64 -15.77 6.43
N SER A 176 -2.63 -16.41 7.02
CA SER A 176 -2.88 -17.43 8.04
C SER A 176 -3.61 -16.81 9.24
N LEU A 177 -4.85 -17.25 9.50
CA LEU A 177 -5.63 -16.83 10.67
C LEU A 177 -4.95 -17.19 12.01
N ALA A 178 -4.01 -18.14 11.98
CA ALA A 178 -3.21 -18.48 13.15
C ALA A 178 -2.12 -17.44 13.47
N SER A 179 -1.90 -16.45 12.60
CA SER A 179 -0.76 -15.52 12.68
C SER A 179 -1.09 -14.11 12.15
N ASP A 180 -2.36 -13.69 12.22
CA ASP A 180 -2.80 -12.35 11.78
C ASP A 180 -2.83 -11.32 12.92
N GLY A 181 -3.21 -10.08 12.61
CA GLY A 181 -3.31 -8.99 13.59
C GLY A 181 -4.39 -9.24 14.65
N ASN A 182 -5.48 -9.92 14.30
CA ASN A 182 -6.53 -10.27 15.26
C ASN A 182 -6.04 -11.28 16.31
N LYS A 183 -5.23 -12.25 15.89
CA LYS A 183 -4.60 -13.22 16.79
C LYS A 183 -3.67 -12.52 17.78
N LEU A 184 -2.89 -11.55 17.34
CA LEU A 184 -2.05 -10.71 18.21
C LEU A 184 -2.89 -9.96 19.24
N LEU A 185 -3.95 -9.26 18.80
CA LEU A 185 -4.85 -8.55 19.71
C LEU A 185 -5.48 -9.49 20.74
N LYS A 186 -5.94 -10.68 20.30
CA LYS A 186 -6.48 -11.69 21.23
C LYS A 186 -5.45 -12.15 22.27
N ALA A 187 -4.20 -12.33 21.87
CA ALA A 187 -3.12 -12.70 22.79
C ALA A 187 -2.87 -11.60 23.84
N LEU A 188 -2.82 -10.34 23.40
CA LEU A 188 -2.67 -9.19 24.30
C LEU A 188 -3.86 -9.06 25.27
N LYS A 189 -5.09 -9.22 24.79
CA LYS A 189 -6.29 -9.20 25.64
C LYS A 189 -6.25 -10.29 26.72
N ASN A 190 -5.78 -11.49 26.35
CA ASN A 190 -5.63 -12.58 27.30
C ASN A 190 -4.56 -12.28 28.37
N ALA A 191 -3.43 -11.69 27.97
CA ALA A 191 -2.39 -11.26 28.90
C ALA A 191 -2.90 -10.17 29.85
N ASP A 192 -3.61 -9.16 29.32
CA ASP A 192 -4.20 -8.07 30.11
C ASP A 192 -5.21 -8.57 31.17
N ASN A 193 -6.05 -9.53 30.77
CA ASN A 193 -7.01 -10.16 31.68
C ASN A 193 -6.31 -10.99 32.76
N PHE A 194 -5.22 -11.68 32.41
CA PHE A 194 -4.44 -12.45 33.39
C PHE A 194 -3.77 -11.54 34.41
N GLU A 195 -3.22 -10.39 34.01
CA GLU A 195 -2.65 -9.42 34.94
C GLU A 195 -3.72 -8.87 35.90
N LYS A 196 -4.90 -8.52 35.39
CA LYS A 196 -6.01 -7.99 36.22
C LYS A 196 -6.57 -8.98 37.24
N LEU A 197 -6.47 -10.29 36.99
CA LEU A 197 -6.97 -11.34 37.90
C LEU A 197 -5.95 -11.69 39.00
N ASN A 198 -4.68 -11.27 38.85
CA ASN A 198 -3.60 -11.55 39.79
C ASN A 198 -3.19 -10.31 40.61
N VAL A 199 -4.04 -9.28 40.62
CA VAL A 199 -3.97 -8.07 41.48
C VAL A 199 -5.18 -8.07 42.40
#